data_AF-A0A3M0ZFH2-F1
#
_entry.id   AF-A0A3M0ZFH2-F1
#
_cell.length_a   1.000
_cell.length_b   1.000
_cell.length_c   1.000
_cell.angle_alpha   90.00
_cell.angle_beta   90.00
_cell.angle_gamma   90.00
#
_symmetry.space_group_name_H-M   'P 1'
#
loop_
_entity.id
_entity.type
_entity.pdbx_description
1 polymer ?
#
loop_
_entity_poly.entity_id
_entity_poly.type
_entity_poly.pdbx_seq_one_letter_code
_entity_poly.pdbx_strand_id
1 'polypeptide(L)'
;MEEKAAVTGARRPIVVLTTVADETIAERTARTLIDEGWAACVSRLSVRSTYQWKGAVEDAGESMLVIKTFADLTEGLERRLAELSSYEVPEFIALEASHVAAPYLGWMHESCRPPVQ
;
A
#
# COMPACT_ATOMS: atom_id res chain seq x y z
N MET A 1 -32.82 4.50 20.96
CA MET A 1 -31.92 3.55 21.63
C MET A 1 -31.25 2.79 20.51
N GLU A 2 -30.17 3.35 19.98
CA GLU A 2 -29.35 2.69 18.97
C GLU A 2 -27.91 2.77 19.44
N GLU A 3 -27.29 1.62 19.30
CA GLU A 3 -26.20 1.09 20.08
C GLU A 3 -24.89 1.69 19.60
N LYS A 4 -24.12 2.26 20.54
CA LYS A 4 -22.76 2.74 20.32
C LYS A 4 -21.93 1.58 19.77
N ALA A 5 -21.67 1.58 18.47
CA ALA A 5 -20.65 0.74 17.87
C ALA A 5 -19.34 0.99 18.63
N ALA A 6 -18.81 -0.08 19.20
CA ALA A 6 -17.60 -0.10 19.99
C ALA A 6 -16.46 0.58 19.25
N VAL A 7 -15.67 1.37 19.99
CA VAL A 7 -14.38 1.89 19.53
C VAL A 7 -13.49 0.68 19.23
N THR A 8 -13.48 0.23 17.99
CA THR A 8 -12.41 -0.58 17.41
C THR A 8 -11.12 0.17 17.68
N GLY A 9 -10.16 -0.48 18.33
CA GLY A 9 -8.88 0.14 18.72
C GLY A 9 -8.33 0.97 17.56
N ALA A 10 -8.06 2.25 17.81
CA ALA A 10 -7.75 3.21 16.77
C ALA A 10 -6.51 2.75 15.99
N ARG A 11 -6.72 2.21 14.79
CA ARG A 11 -5.63 1.80 13.91
C ARG A 11 -5.04 3.07 13.33
N ARG A 12 -3.72 3.16 13.33
CA ARG A 12 -3.01 4.34 12.82
C ARG A 12 -2.95 4.29 11.28
N PRO A 13 -3.60 5.20 10.55
CA PRO A 13 -3.57 5.20 9.10
C PRO A 13 -2.18 5.61 8.57
N ILE A 14 -1.75 4.95 7.51
CA ILE A 14 -0.49 5.24 6.82
C ILE A 14 -0.69 5.24 5.31
N VAL A 15 0.27 5.84 4.61
CA VAL A 15 0.42 5.75 3.17
C VAL A 15 1.73 5.02 2.88
N VAL A 16 1.65 3.91 2.15
CA VAL A 16 2.84 3.18 1.68
C VAL A 16 3.12 3.57 0.24
N LEU A 17 4.39 3.85 -0.06
CA LEU A 17 4.94 4.10 -1.39
C LEU A 17 5.79 2.91 -1.82
N THR A 18 5.61 2.50 -3.07
CA THR A 18 6.42 1.47 -3.73
C THR A 18 6.34 1.68 -5.25
N THR A 19 7.32 1.18 -6.00
CA THR A 19 7.29 1.16 -7.47
C THR A 19 7.28 -0.27 -8.01
N VAL A 20 6.68 -0.44 -9.18
CA VAL A 20 6.71 -1.68 -9.97
C VAL A 20 7.08 -1.37 -11.42
N ALA A 21 7.56 -2.39 -12.14
CA ALA A 21 8.18 -2.21 -13.45
C ALA A 21 7.25 -1.62 -14.52
N ASP A 22 5.94 -1.88 -14.46
CA ASP A 22 4.99 -1.37 -15.45
C ASP A 22 3.54 -1.30 -14.92
N GLU A 23 2.68 -0.69 -15.74
CA GLU A 23 1.28 -0.46 -15.42
C GLU A 23 0.44 -1.76 -15.32
N THR A 24 0.84 -2.81 -16.03
CA THR A 24 0.14 -4.10 -15.99
C THR A 24 0.38 -4.78 -14.63
N ILE A 25 1.62 -4.75 -14.15
CA ILE A 25 1.98 -5.22 -12.81
C ILE A 25 1.30 -4.33 -11.76
N ALA A 26 1.31 -3.02 -11.95
CA ALA A 26 0.66 -2.08 -11.04
C ALA A 26 -0.84 -2.36 -10.88
N GLU A 27 -1.54 -2.64 -11.99
CA GLU A 27 -2.95 -3.01 -11.97
C GLU A 27 -3.20 -4.28 -11.17
N ARG A 28 -2.44 -5.33 -11.49
CA ARG A 28 -2.58 -6.64 -10.86
C ARG A 28 -2.32 -6.53 -9.36
N THR A 29 -1.21 -5.91 -8.97
CA THR A 29 -0.85 -5.70 -7.57
C THR A 29 -1.92 -4.89 -6.85
N ALA A 30 -2.39 -3.78 -7.42
CA ALA A 30 -3.45 -2.98 -6.82
C ALA A 30 -4.72 -3.81 -6.56
N ARG A 31 -5.20 -4.57 -7.55
CA ARG A 31 -6.37 -5.44 -7.40
C ARG A 31 -6.17 -6.49 -6.32
N THR A 32 -5.05 -7.21 -6.34
CA THR A 32 -4.74 -8.22 -5.34
C THR A 32 -4.72 -7.66 -3.91
N LEU A 33 -4.12 -6.49 -3.70
CA LEU A 33 -4.08 -5.86 -2.37
C LEU A 33 -5.47 -5.44 -1.87
N ILE A 34 -6.38 -5.03 -2.77
CA ILE A 34 -7.76 -4.71 -2.41
C ILE A 34 -8.55 -5.98 -2.13
N ASP A 35 -8.49 -6.98 -3.02
CA ASP A 35 -9.26 -8.23 -2.91
C ASP A 35 -8.88 -9.03 -1.66
N GLU A 36 -7.60 -8.99 -1.28
CA GLU A 36 -7.10 -9.65 -0.06
C GLU A 36 -7.20 -8.76 1.19
N GLY A 37 -7.72 -7.52 1.08
CA GLY A 37 -7.94 -6.65 2.23
C GLY A 37 -6.68 -6.01 2.83
N TRP A 38 -5.55 -6.00 2.13
CA TRP A 38 -4.32 -5.35 2.59
C TRP A 38 -4.35 -3.82 2.51
N ALA A 39 -5.15 -3.29 1.59
CA ALA A 39 -5.27 -1.86 1.34
C ALA A 39 -6.73 -1.46 1.17
N ALA A 40 -7.06 -0.23 1.54
CA ALA A 40 -8.37 0.34 1.24
C ALA A 40 -8.38 0.93 -0.18
N CYS A 41 -7.27 1.57 -0.58
CA CYS A 41 -7.12 2.20 -1.88
C CYS A 41 -5.67 2.11 -2.34
N VAL A 42 -5.47 1.93 -3.65
CA VAL A 42 -4.16 2.04 -4.30
C VAL A 42 -4.29 3.00 -5.48
N SER A 43 -3.55 4.10 -5.44
CA SER A 43 -3.42 5.01 -6.60
C SER A 43 -2.20 4.61 -7.41
N ARG A 44 -2.32 4.61 -8.74
CA ARG A 44 -1.25 4.25 -9.67
C ARG A 44 -0.85 5.47 -10.48
N LEU A 45 0.45 5.76 -10.57
CA LEU A 45 0.98 6.88 -11.34
C LEU A 45 2.16 6.41 -12.18
N SER A 46 2.23 6.81 -13.44
CA SER A 46 3.44 6.64 -14.23
C SER A 46 4.52 7.59 -13.72
N VAL A 47 5.71 7.06 -13.46
CA VAL A 47 6.88 7.80 -12.98
C VAL A 47 8.12 7.40 -13.76
N ARG A 48 9.18 8.19 -13.60
CA ARG A 48 10.51 7.87 -14.10
C ARG A 48 11.48 8.01 -12.94
N SER A 49 12.23 6.95 -12.68
CA SER A 49 13.14 6.84 -11.54
C SER A 49 14.57 6.81 -12.03
N THR A 50 15.46 7.52 -11.33
CA THR A 50 16.90 7.53 -11.58
C THR A 50 17.61 7.08 -10.31
N TYR A 51 18.42 6.02 -10.39
CA TYR A 51 19.08 5.42 -9.22
C TYR A 51 20.39 4.75 -9.61
N GLN A 52 21.22 4.39 -8.63
CA GLN A 52 22.47 3.65 -8.90
C GLN A 52 22.25 2.16 -8.64
N TRP A 53 22.57 1.33 -9.63
CA TRP A 53 22.52 -0.12 -9.50
C TRP A 53 23.77 -0.75 -10.13
N LYS A 54 24.39 -1.71 -9.42
CA LYS A 54 25.60 -2.44 -9.87
C LYS A 54 26.71 -1.54 -10.46
N GLY A 55 26.86 -0.33 -9.92
CA GLY A 55 27.90 0.63 -10.33
C GLY A 55 27.56 1.52 -11.53
N ALA A 56 26.34 1.42 -12.09
CA ALA A 56 25.84 2.29 -13.14
C ALA A 56 24.66 3.14 -12.64
N VAL A 57 24.48 4.32 -13.23
CA VAL A 57 23.24 5.09 -13.07
C VAL A 57 22.21 4.52 -14.03
N GLU A 58 21.10 4.06 -13.47
CA GLU A 58 19.94 3.57 -14.19
C GLU A 58 18.89 4.68 -14.32
N ASP A 59 18.14 4.60 -15.40
CA ASP A 59 17.00 5.46 -15.67
C ASP A 59 15.84 4.57 -16.18
N ALA A 60 14.80 4.46 -15.38
CA ALA A 60 13.72 3.49 -15.60
C ALA A 60 12.35 4.17 -15.59
N GLY A 61 11.48 3.82 -16.55
CA GLY A 61 10.05 4.10 -16.46
C GLY A 61 9.39 3.08 -15.55
N GLU A 62 8.57 3.52 -14.60
CA GLU A 62 7.93 2.67 -13.61
C GLU A 62 6.49 3.13 -13.33
N SER A 63 5.75 2.32 -12.59
CA SER A 63 4.47 2.70 -12.00
C SER A 63 4.61 2.80 -10.47
N MET A 64 4.38 4.00 -9.94
CA MET A 64 4.29 4.27 -8.50
C MET A 64 2.94 3.84 -7.96
N LEU A 65 2.96 3.07 -6.86
CA LEU A 65 1.79 2.70 -6.08
C LEU A 65 1.73 3.52 -4.80
N VAL A 66 0.62 4.23 -4.59
CA VAL A 66 0.34 4.97 -3.36
C VAL A 66 -0.78 4.28 -2.61
N ILE A 67 -0.41 3.44 -1.65
CA ILE A 67 -1.27 2.47 -0.96
C ILE A 67 -1.76 3.06 0.36
N LYS A 68 -3.07 3.09 0.59
CA LYS A 68 -3.69 3.60 1.83
C LYS A 68 -4.09 2.42 2.70
N THR A 69 -3.47 2.31 3.87
CA THR A 69 -3.61 1.18 4.79
C THR A 69 -3.38 1.62 6.23
N PHE A 70 -3.13 0.67 7.13
CA PHE A 70 -2.85 0.91 8.53
C PHE A 70 -1.50 0.35 8.95
N ALA A 71 -0.90 0.99 9.96
CA ALA A 71 0.44 0.66 10.43
C ALA A 71 0.58 -0.77 10.96
N ASP A 72 -0.48 -1.34 11.51
CA ASP A 72 -0.51 -2.71 12.02
C ASP A 72 -0.44 -3.78 10.91
N LEU A 73 -0.67 -3.41 9.64
CA LEU A 73 -0.54 -4.32 8.49
C LEU A 73 0.81 -4.26 7.79
N THR A 74 1.72 -3.39 8.25
CA THR A 74 2.94 -3.05 7.50
C THR A 74 3.77 -4.28 7.14
N GLU A 75 4.11 -5.12 8.12
CA GLU A 75 4.94 -6.32 7.90
C GLU A 75 4.26 -7.34 6.96
N GLY A 76 2.95 -7.55 7.12
CA GLY A 76 2.20 -8.47 6.27
C GLY A 76 2.08 -7.97 4.83
N LEU A 77 1.80 -6.67 4.67
CA LEU A 77 1.74 -6.02 3.36
C LEU A 77 3.11 -6.02 2.67
N GLU A 78 4.20 -5.76 3.39
CA GLU A 78 5.57 -5.80 2.85
C GLU A 78 5.91 -7.19 2.30
N ARG A 79 5.65 -8.25 3.07
CA ARG A 79 5.84 -9.63 2.60
C ARG A 79 4.99 -9.92 1.36
N ARG A 80 3.72 -9.51 1.38
CA ARG A 80 2.82 -9.77 0.26
C ARG A 80 3.26 -9.03 -1.00
N LEU A 81 3.73 -7.79 -0.87
CA LEU A 81 4.29 -7.04 -1.99
C LEU A 81 5.57 -7.69 -2.53
N ALA A 82 6.44 -8.21 -1.66
CA ALA A 82 7.64 -8.93 -2.09
C ALA A 82 7.30 -10.18 -2.92
N GLU A 83 6.22 -10.90 -2.58
CA GLU A 83 5.74 -12.04 -3.37
C GLU A 83 5.16 -11.65 -4.73
N LEU A 84 4.59 -10.44 -4.84
CA LEU A 84 3.99 -9.92 -6.08
C LEU A 84 4.97 -9.17 -6.97
N SER A 85 6.10 -8.74 -6.41
CA SER A 85 7.10 -7.91 -7.06
C SER A 85 7.97 -8.70 -8.05
N SER A 86 8.38 -8.02 -9.12
CA SER A 86 9.42 -8.49 -10.05
C SER A 86 10.84 -8.10 -9.60
N TYR A 87 10.97 -7.28 -8.57
CA TYR A 87 12.25 -6.74 -8.09
C TYR A 87 12.83 -7.58 -6.96
N GLU A 88 14.16 -7.71 -6.94
CA GLU A 88 14.90 -8.35 -5.86
C GLU A 88 14.74 -7.58 -4.53
N VAL A 89 14.76 -6.24 -4.62
CA VAL A 89 14.56 -5.33 -3.49
C VAL A 89 13.53 -4.27 -3.91
N PRO A 90 12.23 -4.49 -3.67
CA PRO A 90 11.22 -3.48 -3.95
C PRO A 90 11.36 -2.28 -3.01
N GLU A 91 11.06 -1.08 -3.51
CA GLU A 91 10.84 0.08 -2.64
C GLU A 91 9.67 -0.22 -1.68
N PHE A 92 9.81 0.10 -0.40
CA PHE A 92 8.70 0.08 0.55
C PHE A 92 8.91 1.17 1.60
N ILE A 93 8.14 2.26 1.50
CA ILE A 93 8.27 3.40 2.42
C ILE A 93 6.89 3.72 3.00
N ALA A 94 6.76 3.63 4.33
CA ALA A 94 5.53 3.97 5.05
C ALA A 94 5.60 5.40 5.61
N LEU A 95 4.61 6.23 5.24
CA LEU A 95 4.44 7.59 5.71
C LEU A 95 3.22 7.68 6.64
N GLU A 96 3.38 8.33 7.79
CA GLU A 96 2.29 8.52 8.73
C GLU A 96 1.30 9.58 8.21
N ALA A 97 0.00 9.24 8.19
CA ALA A 97 -1.04 10.20 7.86
C ALA A 97 -1.42 11.00 9.12
N SER A 98 -0.96 12.25 9.19
CA SER A 98 -1.26 13.15 10.33
C SER A 98 -2.75 13.48 10.48
N HIS A 99 -3.52 13.39 9.38
CA HIS A 99 -4.95 13.57 9.38
C HIS A 99 -5.62 12.74 8.27
N VAL A 100 -6.76 12.16 8.59
CA VAL A 100 -7.68 11.51 7.63
C VAL A 100 -9.10 11.91 7.99
N ALA A 101 -9.90 12.30 7.00
CA ALA A 101 -11.30 12.64 7.22
C ALA A 101 -12.06 11.45 7.83
N ALA A 102 -12.84 11.69 8.89
CA ALA A 102 -13.50 10.63 9.66
C ALA A 102 -14.33 9.63 8.81
N PRO A 103 -15.13 10.07 7.81
CA PRO A 103 -15.85 9.13 6.96
C PRO A 103 -14.93 8.21 6.14
N TYR A 104 -13.81 8.76 5.64
CA TYR A 104 -12.84 8.00 4.86
C TYR A 104 -12.08 7.00 5.74
N LEU A 105 -11.70 7.42 6.95
CA LEU A 105 -11.07 6.54 7.94
C LEU A 105 -11.98 5.36 8.32
N GLY A 106 -13.29 5.62 8.52
CA GLY A 106 -14.29 4.57 8.76
C GLY A 106 -14.34 3.54 7.62
N TRP A 107 -14.39 4.01 6.37
CA TRP A 107 -14.35 3.15 5.19
C TRP A 107 -13.03 2.36 5.08
N MET A 108 -11.88 2.96 5.42
CA MET A 108 -10.60 2.24 5.47
C MET A 108 -10.65 1.08 6.47
N HIS A 109 -11.24 1.28 7.66
CA HIS A 109 -11.39 0.22 8.67
C HIS A 109 -12.25 -0.96 8.18
N GLU A 110 -13.26 -0.69 7.36
CA GLU A 110 -14.11 -1.72 6.77
C GLU A 110 -13.39 -2.49 5.67
N SER A 111 -12.55 -1.80 4.89
CA SER A 111 -11.87 -2.34 3.72
C SER A 111 -10.59 -3.12 4.06
N CYS A 112 -9.81 -2.68 5.07
CA CYS A 112 -8.52 -3.29 5.41
C CYS A 112 -8.65 -4.45 6.40
N ARG A 113 -9.02 -5.64 5.92
CA ARG A 113 -9.19 -6.86 6.74
C ARG A 113 -8.52 -8.08 6.10
N PRO A 114 -7.18 -8.13 6.06
CA PRO A 114 -6.51 -9.27 5.47
C PRO A 114 -6.72 -10.54 6.32
N PRO A 115 -6.75 -11.72 5.69
CA PRO A 115 -6.83 -12.97 6.43
C PRO A 115 -5.64 -13.10 7.38
N VAL A 116 -5.88 -13.64 8.57
CA VAL A 116 -4.82 -13.91 9.56
C VAL A 116 -3.86 -14.92 8.93
N GLN A 117 -2.59 -14.51 8.77
CA GLN A 117 -1.49 -15.37 8.31
C GLN A 117 -0.96 -16.23 9.45
#